data_AF-G7WPC0-F1
#
_entry.id   AF-G7WPC0-F1
#
_cell.length_a   1.000
_cell.length_b   1.000
_cell.length_c   1.000
_cell.angle_alpha   90.00
_cell.angle_beta   90.00
_cell.angle_gamma   90.00
#
_symmetry.space_group_name_H-M   'P 1'
#
loop_
_entity.id
_entity.type
_entity.pdbx_description
1 polymer ?
#
loop_
_entity_poly.entity_id
_entity_poly.type
_entity_poly.pdbx_seq_one_letter_code
_entity_poly.pdbx_strand_id
1 'polypeptide(L)'
;MDSSSPKGRHEALRPDYRSGTCCVCGHLLANHLKEGDGWRCTERGLDARRCECFLRPILTGTEREKEFYDLGWRMNASEREVYEFKKRFRDSYRRW
;
A
#
# COMPACT_ATOMS: atom_id res chain seq x y z
N MET A 1 23.08 -33.96 -4.90
CA MET A 1 23.44 -33.18 -3.71
C MET A 1 23.58 -31.74 -4.16
N ASP A 2 22.46 -31.04 -4.37
CA ASP A 2 21.57 -30.43 -3.37
C ASP A 2 21.98 -28.98 -3.10
N SER A 3 20.96 -28.16 -2.87
CA SER A 3 20.99 -26.81 -2.30
C SER A 3 21.19 -25.66 -3.29
N SER A 4 20.11 -25.38 -4.01
CA SER A 4 19.46 -24.05 -4.05
C SER A 4 20.30 -22.87 -3.55
N SER A 5 20.78 -22.07 -4.49
CA SER A 5 21.14 -20.68 -4.20
C SER A 5 19.85 -19.92 -3.83
N PRO A 6 19.71 -19.34 -2.63
CA PRO A 6 18.61 -18.44 -2.37
C PRO A 6 18.91 -17.16 -3.15
N LYS A 7 18.25 -16.98 -4.30
CA LYS A 7 18.28 -15.71 -5.02
C LYS A 7 17.92 -14.62 -4.01
N GLY A 8 18.88 -13.70 -3.88
CA GLY A 8 18.96 -12.68 -2.85
C GLY A 8 17.66 -11.91 -2.67
N ARG A 9 17.30 -11.72 -1.41
CA ARG A 9 17.54 -10.47 -0.67
C ARG A 9 16.49 -9.43 -1.00
N HIS A 10 15.49 -9.35 -0.12
CA HIS A 10 14.97 -8.07 0.35
C HIS A 10 14.79 -7.00 -0.74
N GLU A 11 13.86 -7.22 -1.68
CA GLU A 11 13.05 -6.09 -2.16
C GLU A 11 12.12 -5.55 -1.05
N ALA A 12 12.12 -6.20 0.11
CA ALA A 12 11.63 -5.65 1.36
C ALA A 12 12.35 -4.32 1.68
N LEU A 13 11.54 -3.26 1.68
CA LEU A 13 11.81 -1.93 2.22
C LEU A 13 12.59 -0.97 1.31
N ARG A 14 12.08 -0.68 0.10
CA ARG A 14 12.24 0.70 -0.40
C ARG A 14 11.34 1.60 0.46
N PRO A 15 11.90 2.58 1.22
CA PRO A 15 11.14 3.42 2.15
C PRO A 15 9.98 4.21 1.53
N ASP A 16 9.88 4.18 0.21
CA ASP A 16 9.17 5.08 -0.67
C ASP A 16 8.55 4.36 -1.89
N TYR A 17 8.49 3.03 -1.92
CA TYR A 17 7.83 2.35 -3.04
C TYR A 17 6.34 2.71 -3.10
N ARG A 18 5.96 3.36 -4.21
CA ARG A 18 4.60 3.69 -4.59
C ARG A 18 4.24 2.82 -5.79
N SER A 19 3.21 2.00 -5.67
CA SER A 19 2.77 1.17 -6.80
C SER A 19 1.90 1.94 -7.78
N GLY A 20 1.43 3.13 -7.40
CA GLY A 20 0.42 3.89 -8.14
C GLY A 20 -0.91 3.16 -8.22
N THR A 21 -1.12 2.11 -7.44
CA THR A 21 -2.29 1.21 -7.51
C THR A 21 -3.21 1.48 -6.33
N CYS A 22 -4.51 1.64 -6.60
CA CYS A 22 -5.52 1.79 -5.56
C CYS A 22 -5.69 0.48 -4.78
N CYS A 23 -5.48 0.54 -3.46
CA CYS A 23 -5.69 -0.61 -2.58
C CYS A 23 -7.15 -1.08 -2.44
N VAL A 24 -8.13 -0.31 -2.96
CA VAL A 24 -9.57 -0.65 -2.88
C VAL A 24 -10.03 -1.39 -4.13
N CYS A 25 -9.68 -0.90 -5.33
CA CYS A 25 -10.21 -1.43 -6.59
C CYS A 25 -9.15 -2.02 -7.53
N GLY A 26 -7.85 -1.92 -7.20
CA GLY A 26 -6.77 -2.44 -8.04
C GLY A 26 -6.47 -1.62 -9.31
N HIS A 27 -7.26 -0.60 -9.63
CA HIS A 27 -6.97 0.31 -10.73
C HIS A 27 -5.90 1.34 -10.36
N LEU A 28 -5.34 2.02 -11.37
CA LEU A 28 -4.38 3.10 -11.13
C LEU A 28 -5.00 4.22 -10.29
N LEU A 29 -4.25 4.69 -9.30
CA LEU A 29 -4.59 5.83 -8.45
C LEU A 29 -4.70 7.14 -9.25
N ALA A 30 -4.02 7.21 -10.40
CA ALA A 30 -4.16 8.29 -11.37
C ALA A 30 -5.60 8.40 -11.92
N ASN A 31 -6.32 7.29 -12.03
CA ASN A 31 -7.70 7.26 -12.53
C ASN A 31 -8.74 7.65 -11.47
N HIS A 32 -8.30 8.00 -10.27
CA HIS A 32 -9.18 8.53 -9.23
C HIS A 32 -9.15 10.06 -9.30
N LEU A 33 -10.15 10.62 -9.97
CA LEU A 33 -10.30 12.06 -10.16
C LEU A 33 -11.12 12.67 -9.03
N LYS A 34 -10.84 13.93 -8.69
CA LYS A 34 -11.57 14.63 -7.64
C LYS A 34 -13.05 14.73 -8.01
N GLU A 35 -13.91 14.26 -7.12
CA GLU A 35 -15.37 14.34 -7.29
C GLU A 35 -16.00 14.69 -5.93
N GLY A 36 -16.53 15.90 -5.81
CA GLY A 36 -17.07 16.40 -4.55
C GLY A 36 -16.02 16.42 -3.44
N ASP A 37 -16.33 15.76 -2.32
CA ASP A 37 -15.45 15.69 -1.17
C ASP A 37 -14.31 14.67 -1.35
N GLY A 38 -14.42 13.69 -2.26
CA GLY A 38 -13.48 12.58 -2.41
C GLY A 38 -12.85 12.48 -3.80
N TRP A 39 -12.46 11.26 -4.18
CA TRP A 39 -11.98 10.92 -5.52
C TRP A 39 -12.69 9.67 -6.02
N ARG A 40 -13.25 9.74 -7.24
CA ARG A 40 -13.92 8.60 -7.87
C ARG A 40 -13.05 7.98 -8.96
N CYS A 41 -13.03 6.65 -9.01
CA CYS A 41 -12.41 5.93 -10.12
C CYS A 41 -13.17 6.14 -11.44
N THR A 42 -12.44 6.44 -12.52
CA THR A 42 -13.02 6.61 -13.85
C THR A 42 -12.90 5.39 -14.75
N GLU A 43 -12.22 4.33 -14.29
CA GLU A 43 -12.06 3.09 -15.05
C GLU A 43 -13.38 2.39 -15.32
N ARG A 44 -13.44 1.64 -16.42
CA ARG A 44 -14.61 0.85 -16.83
C ARG A 44 -14.24 -0.62 -16.92
N GLY A 45 -15.14 -1.47 -16.44
CA GLY A 45 -15.03 -2.91 -16.60
C GLY A 45 -15.30 -3.35 -18.05
N LEU A 46 -15.11 -4.64 -18.30
CA LEU A 46 -15.46 -5.27 -19.59
C LEU A 46 -16.97 -5.15 -19.91
N ASP A 47 -17.80 -4.98 -18.88
CA ASP A 47 -19.24 -4.72 -18.97
C ASP A 47 -19.58 -3.26 -19.31
N ALA A 48 -18.57 -2.43 -19.60
CA ALA A 48 -18.65 -1.00 -19.83
C ALA A 48 -19.20 -0.18 -18.65
N ARG A 49 -19.40 -0.80 -17.48
CA ARG A 49 -19.82 -0.11 -16.26
C ARG A 49 -18.61 0.53 -15.60
N ARG A 50 -18.83 1.72 -15.04
CA ARG A 50 -17.78 2.45 -14.31
C ARG A 50 -17.53 1.77 -12.97
N CYS A 51 -16.26 1.69 -12.58
CA CYS A 51 -15.87 1.28 -11.23
C CYS A 51 -16.57 2.14 -10.17
N GLU A 52 -17.10 1.49 -9.13
CA GLU A 52 -17.88 2.16 -8.07
C GLU A 52 -17.00 2.74 -6.95
N CYS A 53 -15.69 2.56 -7.02
CA CYS A 53 -14.73 3.00 -6.01
C CYS A 53 -14.78 4.52 -5.79
N PHE A 54 -14.91 4.93 -4.52
CA PHE A 54 -14.87 6.31 -4.07
C PHE A 54 -13.96 6.44 -2.85
N LEU A 55 -12.87 7.20 -2.99
CA LEU A 55 -11.86 7.42 -1.97
C LEU A 55 -12.23 8.67 -1.17
N ARG A 56 -12.40 8.53 0.14
CA ARG A 56 -12.72 9.66 1.02
C ARG A 56 -11.42 10.34 1.47
N PRO A 57 -11.42 11.66 1.70
CA PRO A 57 -10.27 12.29 2.33
C PRO A 57 -10.04 11.70 3.70
N ILE A 58 -8.79 11.40 4.00
CA ILE A 58 -8.36 11.03 5.33
C ILE A 58 -7.75 12.27 5.97
N LEU A 59 -8.20 12.59 7.17
CA LEU A 59 -7.77 13.77 7.93
C LEU A 59 -6.52 13.43 8.75
N THR A 60 -5.41 13.13 8.08
CA THR A 60 -4.13 12.82 8.75
C THR A 60 -3.17 14.00 8.68
N GLY A 61 -3.52 15.14 9.29
CA GLY A 61 -2.61 16.26 9.64
C GLY A 61 -1.93 17.02 8.49
N THR A 62 -1.58 16.35 7.41
CA THR A 62 -1.19 16.86 6.10
C THR A 62 -2.38 16.63 5.18
N GLU A 63 -2.69 17.62 4.34
CA GLU A 63 -3.97 17.70 3.64
C GLU A 63 -4.35 16.43 2.86
N ARG A 64 -5.66 16.22 2.77
CA ARG A 64 -6.44 15.36 1.86
C ARG A 64 -5.68 14.75 0.67
N GLU A 65 -4.81 13.77 0.93
CA GLU A 65 -4.00 13.12 -0.10
C GLU A 65 -4.58 11.76 -0.50
N LYS A 66 -4.82 11.57 -1.80
CA LYS A 66 -5.29 10.29 -2.35
C LYS A 66 -4.19 9.21 -2.24
N GLU A 67 -2.94 9.63 -2.12
CA GLU A 67 -1.71 8.85 -2.00
C GLU A 67 -1.73 7.88 -0.81
N PHE A 68 -2.54 8.16 0.22
CA PHE A 68 -2.81 7.22 1.30
C PHE A 68 -3.35 5.87 0.79
N TYR A 69 -4.12 5.90 -0.30
CA TYR A 69 -4.73 4.71 -0.88
C TYR A 69 -3.78 3.93 -1.82
N ASP A 70 -2.51 4.32 -1.92
CA ASP A 70 -1.50 3.58 -2.66
C ASP A 70 -1.20 2.23 -1.99
N LEU A 71 -1.44 1.14 -2.72
CA LEU A 71 -1.26 -0.23 -2.23
C LEU A 71 0.19 -0.51 -1.84
N GLY A 72 1.15 -0.11 -2.68
CA GLY A 72 2.58 -0.34 -2.44
C GLY A 72 3.04 0.31 -1.15
N TRP A 73 2.63 1.56 -0.91
CA TRP A 73 2.93 2.26 0.32
C TRP A 73 2.33 1.57 1.56
N ARG A 74 1.07 1.15 1.49
CA ARG A 74 0.41 0.46 2.62
C ARG A 74 1.06 -0.89 2.93
N MET A 75 1.50 -1.62 1.91
CA MET A 75 2.27 -2.86 2.09
C MET A 75 3.60 -2.59 2.78
N ASN A 76 4.36 -1.59 2.32
CA ASN A 76 5.64 -1.21 2.94
C ASN A 76 5.47 -0.76 4.40
N ALA A 77 4.43 0.02 4.69
CA ALA A 77 4.12 0.46 6.04
C ALA A 77 3.83 -0.74 6.96
N SER A 78 3.00 -1.67 6.49
CA SER A 78 2.64 -2.89 7.22
C SER A 78 3.87 -3.78 7.45
N GLU A 79 4.73 -3.96 6.44
CA GLU A 79 5.96 -4.74 6.58
C GLU A 79 6.91 -4.13 7.61
N ARG A 80 7.04 -2.80 7.63
CA ARG A 80 7.85 -2.09 8.62
C ARG A 80 7.31 -2.29 10.03
N GLU A 81 5.99 -2.17 10.23
CA GLU A 81 5.36 -2.42 11.52
C GLU A 81 5.59 -3.85 12.02
N VAL A 82 5.43 -4.84 11.13
CA VAL A 82 5.69 -6.25 11.43
C VAL A 82 7.16 -6.48 11.78
N TYR A 83 8.09 -5.86 11.04
CA TYR A 83 9.51 -5.95 11.31
C TYR A 83 9.86 -5.38 12.69
N GLU A 84 9.41 -4.16 13.00
CA GLU A 84 9.65 -3.51 14.29
C GLU A 84 9.01 -4.29 15.45
N PHE A 85 7.82 -4.85 15.25
CA PHE A 85 7.18 -5.73 16.22
C PHE A 85 8.03 -6.99 16.49
N LYS A 86 8.47 -7.69 15.44
CA LYS A 86 9.32 -8.90 15.57
C LYS A 86 10.67 -8.59 16.21
N LYS A 87 11.24 -7.42 15.91
CA LYS A 87 12.50 -6.94 16.52
C LYS A 87 12.31 -6.72 18.03
N ARG A 88 11.28 -5.96 18.44
CA ARG A 88 10.95 -5.72 19.86
C ARG A 88 10.69 -7.02 20.62
N PHE A 89 9.96 -7.95 20.01
CA PHE A 89 9.68 -9.26 20.62
C PHE A 89 10.96 -10.07 20.85
N ARG A 90 11.85 -10.14 19.86
CA ARG A 90 13.15 -10.83 19.97
C ARG A 90 14.05 -10.22 21.04
N ASP A 91 14.13 -8.89 21.09
CA ASP A 91 14.96 -8.17 22.06
C ASP A 91 14.45 -8.36 23.49
N SER A 92 13.13 -8.56 23.66
CA SER A 92 12.52 -8.88 24.95
C SER A 92 12.93 -10.27 25.45
N TYR A 93 13.05 -11.26 24.58
CA TYR A 93 13.48 -12.63 24.95
C TYR A 93 14.97 -12.71 25.30
N ARG A 94 15.82 -11.89 24.65
CA ARG A 94 17.27 -11.82 24.90
C ARG A 94 17.67 -11.18 26.25
N ARG A 95 16.72 -10.54 26.93
CA ARG A 95 16.94 -9.87 28.23
C ARG A 95 16.64 -10.76 29.44
N TRP A 96 16.19 -11.99 29.20
CA TRP A 96 16.03 -13.06 30.19
C TRP A 96 17.09 -14.14 29.93
#